data_AF-A0A662SLS8-F1
#
_entry.id   AF-A0A662SLS8-F1
#
_cell.length_a   1.000
_cell.length_b   1.000
_cell.length_c   1.000
_cell.angle_alpha   90.00
_cell.angle_beta   90.00
_cell.angle_gamma   90.00
#
_symmetry.space_group_name_H-M   'P 1'
#
loop_
_entity.id
_entity.type
_entity.pdbx_description
1 polymer ?
#
loop_
_entity_poly.entity_id
_entity_poly.type
_entity_poly.pdbx_seq_one_letter_code
_entity_poly.pdbx_strand_id
1 'polypeptide(L)'
;DYVKRHILEPLGMKRSYFHKEEVEKDPDAAVPYIVAKNGERIPSTYPFGAILSDGGLISSVVDMAKYVKMFINYGESDGERIASEYSIKEMMTPRIRLPHEPFISKGVRYYGYGLGIRPDFFGYNLIGHGGSVLVSTAYMGFVPEKGIGVVILANGSGYPLSYIGEYTLALLLGKDPMELPVVRYGEVLDELAGVYETYKGTMRVTVTKRGSLLQIERKDKYTEFTMPLIPVDIEGKVKVFHAISMDMKVPTEFIKEDKDLFLIYERYKLKKVGKI
;
A
#
# COMPACT_ATOMS: atom_id res chain seq x y z
N ASP A 1 29.60 -6.07 9.29
CA ASP A 1 30.23 -5.81 10.61
C ASP A 1 29.66 -4.63 11.38
N TYR A 2 29.75 -3.39 10.89
CA TYR A 2 29.33 -2.21 11.68
C TYR A 2 27.88 -2.29 12.17
N VAL A 3 26.92 -2.55 11.26
CA VAL A 3 25.49 -2.69 11.60
C VAL A 3 25.26 -3.80 12.64
N LYS A 4 25.96 -4.93 12.52
CA LYS A 4 25.83 -6.05 13.46
C LYS A 4 26.25 -5.64 14.87
N ARG A 5 27.44 -5.05 15.02
CA ARG A 5 28.02 -4.69 16.32
C ARG A 5 27.38 -3.48 17.00
N HIS A 6 26.95 -2.49 16.22
CA HIS A 6 26.49 -1.21 16.77
C HIS A 6 24.96 -1.05 16.76
N ILE A 7 24.24 -1.93 16.07
CA ILE A 7 22.77 -1.83 15.97
C ILE A 7 22.13 -3.17 16.36
N LEU A 8 22.44 -4.26 15.65
CA LEU A 8 21.71 -5.52 15.83
C LEU A 8 22.01 -6.17 17.18
N GLU A 9 23.28 -6.29 17.57
CA GLU A 9 23.69 -6.91 18.83
C GLU A 9 23.20 -6.13 20.06
N PRO A 10 23.38 -4.80 20.17
CA PRO A 10 22.82 -3.99 21.26
C PRO A 10 21.30 -4.04 21.36
N LEU A 11 20.59 -4.09 20.22
CA LEU A 11 19.15 -4.28 20.20
C LEU A 11 18.71 -5.73 20.47
N GLY A 12 19.65 -6.66 20.65
CA GLY A 12 19.35 -8.08 20.83
C GLY A 12 18.65 -8.71 19.62
N MET A 13 18.88 -8.20 18.41
CA MET A 13 18.32 -8.69 17.15
C MET A 13 19.10 -9.92 16.65
N LYS A 14 18.92 -11.07 17.33
CA LYS A 14 19.72 -12.29 17.15
C LYS A 14 19.36 -13.11 15.90
N ARG A 15 18.21 -12.85 15.29
CA ARG A 15 17.70 -13.49 14.07
C ARG A 15 17.64 -12.49 12.90
N SER A 16 18.71 -11.71 12.78
CA SER A 16 18.86 -10.68 11.76
C SER A 16 20.23 -10.84 11.08
N TYR A 17 20.21 -11.07 9.77
CA TYR A 17 21.32 -11.63 9.01
C TYR A 17 21.58 -10.85 7.71
N PHE A 18 22.83 -10.88 7.25
CA PHE A 18 23.21 -10.40 5.92
C PHE A 18 23.73 -11.55 5.04
N HIS A 19 24.25 -12.62 5.64
CA HIS A 19 24.90 -13.70 4.91
C HIS A 19 23.98 -14.90 4.73
N LYS A 20 24.10 -15.53 3.56
CA LYS A 20 23.29 -16.69 3.17
C LYS A 20 23.43 -17.83 4.18
N GLU A 21 24.66 -18.09 4.63
CA GLU A 21 24.99 -19.19 5.53
C GLU A 21 24.36 -19.01 6.92
N GLU A 22 24.11 -17.77 7.35
CA GLU A 22 23.40 -17.48 8.60
C GLU A 22 21.89 -17.76 8.43
N VAL A 23 21.30 -17.33 7.31
CA VAL A 23 19.89 -17.55 7.00
C VAL A 23 19.57 -19.05 6.82
N GLU A 24 20.40 -19.80 6.11
CA GLU A 24 20.19 -21.24 5.86
C GLU A 24 20.33 -22.10 7.12
N LYS A 25 21.02 -21.61 8.15
CA LYS A 25 21.14 -22.30 9.45
C LYS A 25 19.99 -22.00 10.41
N ASP A 26 19.21 -20.96 10.14
CA ASP A 26 18.07 -20.62 10.98
C ASP A 26 16.91 -21.59 10.68
N PRO A 27 16.43 -22.37 11.67
CA PRO A 27 15.42 -23.41 11.45
C PRO A 27 14.02 -22.86 11.10
N ASP A 28 13.81 -21.56 11.25
CA ASP A 28 12.54 -20.86 11.01
C ASP A 28 12.76 -19.71 10.00
N ALA A 29 13.66 -19.93 9.03
CA ALA A 29 13.82 -19.07 7.87
C ALA A 29 12.69 -19.29 6.85
N ALA A 30 12.08 -18.21 6.37
CA ALA A 30 11.05 -18.30 5.34
C ALA A 30 11.66 -18.62 3.97
N VAL A 31 11.03 -19.52 3.23
CA VAL A 31 11.30 -19.69 1.80
C VAL A 31 10.72 -18.49 1.06
N PRO A 32 11.51 -17.72 0.28
CA PRO A 32 11.00 -16.59 -0.49
C PRO A 32 10.37 -17.07 -1.81
N TYR A 33 9.39 -16.33 -2.33
CA TYR A 33 8.62 -16.71 -3.52
C TYR A 33 8.46 -15.57 -4.52
N ILE A 34 8.54 -15.91 -5.80
CA ILE A 34 8.01 -15.10 -6.89
C ILE A 34 6.52 -15.43 -7.05
N VAL A 35 5.67 -14.41 -7.05
CA VAL A 35 4.23 -14.56 -7.33
C VAL A 35 4.01 -14.29 -8.82
N ALA A 36 3.72 -15.35 -9.58
CA ALA A 36 3.50 -15.27 -11.02
C ALA A 36 2.13 -14.63 -11.36
N LYS A 37 1.94 -14.24 -12.62
CA LYS A 37 0.70 -13.57 -13.09
C LYS A 37 -0.57 -14.39 -12.87
N ASN A 38 -0.46 -15.73 -12.91
CA ASN A 38 -1.55 -16.67 -12.66
C ASN A 38 -1.77 -16.96 -11.16
N GLY A 39 -1.03 -16.30 -10.26
CA GLY A 39 -1.08 -16.52 -8.81
C GLY A 39 -0.21 -17.68 -8.30
N GLU A 40 0.51 -18.38 -9.17
CA GLU A 40 1.44 -19.43 -8.78
C GLU A 40 2.59 -18.87 -7.95
N ARG A 41 3.00 -19.60 -6.91
CA ARG A 41 4.08 -19.23 -6.00
C ARG A 41 5.30 -20.08 -6.34
N ILE A 42 6.30 -19.46 -6.94
CA ILE A 42 7.53 -20.13 -7.38
C ILE A 42 8.61 -19.91 -6.31
N PRO A 43 9.09 -20.95 -5.62
CA PRO A 43 10.19 -20.83 -4.66
C PRO A 43 11.41 -20.17 -5.29
N SER A 44 12.12 -19.34 -4.52
CA SER A 44 13.26 -18.57 -5.00
C SER A 44 14.36 -18.44 -3.92
N THR A 45 15.32 -17.55 -4.15
CA THR A 45 16.39 -17.21 -3.21
C THR A 45 16.41 -15.71 -2.97
N TYR A 46 16.78 -15.29 -1.75
CA TYR A 46 17.10 -13.89 -1.49
C TYR A 46 18.31 -13.45 -2.33
N PRO A 47 18.42 -12.15 -2.68
CA PRO A 47 19.49 -11.61 -3.53
C PRO A 47 20.79 -11.39 -2.74
N PHE A 48 21.30 -12.44 -2.09
CA PHE A 48 22.50 -12.39 -1.27
C PHE A 48 23.71 -11.85 -2.05
N GLY A 49 24.44 -10.90 -1.47
CA GLY A 49 25.66 -10.31 -2.05
C GLY A 49 25.42 -9.31 -3.20
N ALA A 50 24.24 -9.31 -3.82
CA ALA A 50 23.88 -8.32 -4.84
C ALA A 50 23.35 -7.01 -4.22
N ILE A 51 22.72 -7.11 -3.04
CA ILE A 51 22.13 -6.00 -2.30
C ILE A 51 22.65 -6.08 -0.86
N LEU A 52 23.10 -4.94 -0.31
CA LEU A 52 23.65 -4.86 1.04
C LEU A 52 22.99 -3.71 1.81
N SER A 53 23.55 -2.51 1.73
CA SER A 53 23.12 -1.34 2.51
C SER A 53 21.73 -0.81 2.12
N ASP A 54 21.27 -1.13 0.93
CA ASP A 54 20.02 -0.65 0.31
C ASP A 54 18.85 -1.63 0.45
N GLY A 55 19.06 -2.82 1.03
CA GLY A 55 17.99 -3.79 1.24
C GLY A 55 18.41 -5.24 1.53
N GLY A 56 19.66 -5.49 1.94
CA GLY A 56 20.21 -6.84 2.11
C GLY A 56 19.97 -7.48 3.49
N LEU A 57 19.36 -6.77 4.44
CA LEU A 57 19.07 -7.31 5.78
C LEU A 57 17.87 -8.26 5.72
N ILE A 58 18.07 -9.51 6.16
CA ILE A 58 17.01 -10.49 6.38
C ILE A 58 16.74 -10.55 7.89
N SER A 59 15.48 -10.45 8.31
CA SER A 59 15.11 -10.38 9.73
C SER A 59 13.74 -11.01 10.00
N SER A 60 13.33 -11.00 11.26
CA SER A 60 12.02 -11.44 11.76
C SER A 60 11.21 -10.26 12.28
N VAL A 61 9.89 -10.42 12.38
CA VAL A 61 9.02 -9.39 12.97
C VAL A 61 9.37 -9.10 14.43
N VAL A 62 9.86 -10.11 15.17
CA VAL A 62 10.25 -9.96 16.59
C VAL A 62 11.48 -9.08 16.73
N ASP A 63 12.48 -9.26 15.89
CA ASP A 63 13.69 -8.43 15.92
C ASP A 63 13.42 -7.02 15.40
N MET A 64 12.70 -6.91 14.29
CA MET A 64 12.31 -5.60 13.75
C MET A 64 11.40 -4.81 14.71
N ALA A 65 10.62 -5.48 15.56
CA ALA A 65 9.84 -4.80 16.62
C ALA A 65 10.76 -4.12 17.64
N LYS A 66 11.93 -4.69 17.96
CA LYS A 66 12.94 -4.03 18.82
C LYS A 66 13.53 -2.80 18.13
N TYR A 67 13.79 -2.90 16.83
CA TYR A 67 14.24 -1.77 16.02
C TYR A 67 13.21 -0.63 15.98
N VAL A 68 11.93 -0.94 15.79
CA VAL A 68 10.84 0.05 15.85
C VAL A 68 10.69 0.64 17.26
N LYS A 69 10.79 -0.17 18.30
CA LYS A 69 10.76 0.30 19.70
C LYS A 69 11.87 1.32 19.98
N MET A 70 13.08 1.11 19.44
CA MET A 70 14.18 2.08 19.54
C MET A 70 13.83 3.43 18.93
N PHE A 71 13.18 3.47 17.75
CA PHE A 71 12.72 4.73 17.16
C PHE A 71 11.66 5.44 18.00
N ILE A 72 10.67 4.68 18.48
CA ILE A 72 9.60 5.20 19.34
C ILE A 72 10.17 5.83 20.62
N ASN A 73 11.22 5.22 21.17
CA ASN A 73 11.92 5.69 22.36
C ASN A 73 13.10 6.64 22.05
N TYR A 74 13.13 7.22 20.84
CA TYR A 74 14.13 8.21 20.43
C TYR A 74 15.58 7.78 20.65
N GLY A 75 15.93 6.55 20.25
CA GLY A 75 17.30 6.06 20.23
C GLY A 75 17.66 5.10 21.35
N GLU A 76 16.71 4.77 22.22
CA GLU A 76 16.93 3.90 23.38
C GLU A 76 16.08 2.63 23.31
N SER A 77 16.65 1.49 23.71
CA SER A 77 15.89 0.25 23.90
C SER A 77 16.41 -0.48 25.12
N ASP A 78 15.51 -0.79 26.05
CA ASP A 78 15.80 -1.62 27.23
C ASP A 78 17.00 -1.13 28.06
N GLY A 79 17.15 0.20 28.18
CA GLY A 79 18.23 0.87 28.92
C GLY A 79 19.53 1.05 28.14
N GLU A 80 19.62 0.56 26.90
CA GLU A 80 20.75 0.81 26.01
C GLU A 80 20.45 1.92 25.01
N ARG A 81 21.39 2.86 24.88
CA ARG A 81 21.31 3.96 23.90
C ARG A 81 22.06 3.58 22.62
N ILE A 82 21.30 3.35 21.56
CA ILE A 82 21.80 2.99 20.23
C ILE A 82 22.18 4.24 19.42
N ALA A 83 21.39 5.29 19.56
CA ALA A 83 21.61 6.57 18.88
C ALA A 83 21.21 7.74 19.78
N SER A 84 21.76 8.93 19.49
CA SER A 84 21.32 10.13 20.19
C SER A 84 19.87 10.45 19.83
N GLU A 85 19.12 10.99 20.80
CA GLU A 85 17.76 11.47 20.58
C GLU A 85 17.71 12.50 19.44
N TYR A 86 18.72 13.38 19.37
CA TYR A 86 18.88 14.34 18.28
C TYR A 86 18.95 13.63 16.92
N SER A 87 19.82 12.62 16.77
CA SER A 87 19.97 11.88 15.52
C SER A 87 18.67 11.20 15.08
N ILE A 88 17.94 10.57 16.01
CA ILE A 88 16.68 9.90 15.69
C ILE A 88 15.61 10.91 15.27
N LYS A 89 15.50 12.05 15.96
CA LYS A 89 14.61 13.14 15.53
C LYS A 89 14.99 13.65 14.15
N GLU A 90 16.27 13.85 13.86
CA GLU A 90 16.76 14.30 12.54
C GLU A 90 16.42 13.31 11.41
N MET A 91 16.36 12.01 11.69
CA MET A 91 15.90 10.99 10.73
C MET A 91 14.41 11.10 10.44
N MET A 92 13.61 11.51 11.43
CA MET A 92 12.15 11.66 11.34
C MET A 92 11.70 13.06 10.91
N THR A 93 12.62 14.02 10.79
CA THR A 93 12.33 15.38 10.31
C THR A 93 12.03 15.37 8.80
N PRO A 94 10.92 15.97 8.34
CA PRO A 94 10.64 16.16 6.91
C PRO A 94 11.74 16.96 6.21
N ARG A 95 12.49 16.33 5.28
CA ARG A 95 13.56 17.01 4.51
C ARG A 95 13.12 17.40 3.11
N ILE A 96 12.40 16.51 2.45
CA ILE A 96 11.95 16.70 1.08
C ILE A 96 10.52 16.21 0.92
N ARG A 97 9.70 16.98 0.19
CA ARG A 97 8.36 16.56 -0.23
C ARG A 97 8.50 15.51 -1.32
N LEU A 98 7.81 14.38 -1.16
CA LEU A 98 7.78 13.34 -2.17
C LEU A 98 6.83 13.74 -3.32
N PRO A 99 7.15 13.37 -4.58
CA PRO A 99 6.32 13.68 -5.74
C PRO A 99 5.03 12.85 -5.82
N HIS A 100 4.91 11.81 -4.99
CA HIS A 100 3.75 10.91 -4.97
C HIS A 100 2.61 11.51 -4.14
N GLU A 101 1.87 12.43 -4.74
CA GLU A 101 0.75 13.09 -4.10
C GLU A 101 -0.53 12.26 -4.27
N PRO A 102 -1.19 11.84 -3.18
CA PRO A 102 -2.48 11.20 -3.25
C PRO A 102 -3.49 12.18 -3.84
N PHE A 103 -4.09 11.83 -4.98
CA PHE A 103 -5.08 12.68 -5.63
C PHE A 103 -6.39 12.81 -4.81
N ILE A 104 -6.74 11.78 -4.01
CA ILE A 104 -7.97 11.73 -3.19
C ILE A 104 -7.72 12.25 -1.79
N SER A 105 -6.76 11.67 -1.08
CA SER A 105 -6.55 12.01 0.33
C SER A 105 -5.90 13.38 0.52
N LYS A 106 -5.37 13.97 -0.56
CA LYS A 106 -4.66 15.26 -0.58
C LYS A 106 -3.55 15.37 0.47
N GLY A 107 -3.08 14.22 0.98
CA GLY A 107 -2.11 14.15 2.07
C GLY A 107 -0.71 14.30 1.52
N VAL A 108 0.05 15.27 2.03
CA VAL A 108 1.44 15.45 1.62
C VAL A 108 2.30 14.37 2.26
N ARG A 109 3.26 13.82 1.51
CA ARG A 109 4.26 12.89 2.05
C ARG A 109 5.65 13.51 1.95
N TYR A 110 6.48 13.19 2.91
CA TYR A 110 7.85 13.65 2.99
C TYR A 110 8.81 12.49 3.16
N TYR A 111 10.09 12.78 2.99
CA TYR A 111 11.17 11.85 3.26
C TYR A 111 12.18 12.49 4.20
N GLY A 112 12.59 11.71 5.21
CA GLY A 112 13.68 12.02 6.12
C GLY A 112 14.93 11.23 5.76
N TYR A 113 15.72 10.84 6.76
CA TYR A 113 16.88 9.97 6.52
C TYR A 113 16.48 8.49 6.64
N GLY A 114 16.21 7.87 5.49
CA GLY A 114 15.83 6.45 5.40
C GLY A 114 14.39 6.16 5.84
N LEU A 115 13.56 7.18 6.01
CA LEU A 115 12.19 7.06 6.51
C LEU A 115 11.23 7.93 5.69
N GLY A 116 10.11 7.34 5.28
CA GLY A 116 8.95 8.08 4.80
C GLY A 116 8.16 8.66 5.96
N ILE A 117 7.69 9.88 5.78
CA ILE A 117 6.93 10.63 6.79
C ILE A 117 5.61 11.04 6.18
N ARG A 118 4.51 10.67 6.83
CA ARG A 118 3.16 11.11 6.48
C ARG A 118 2.58 11.88 7.66
N PRO A 119 2.56 13.22 7.58
CA PRO A 119 1.78 14.05 8.48
C PRO A 119 0.28 13.71 8.40
N ASP A 120 -0.45 14.13 9.42
CA ASP A 120 -1.92 14.05 9.48
C ASP A 120 -2.49 12.62 9.34
N PHE A 121 -1.73 11.60 9.73
CA PHE A 121 -2.26 10.25 9.88
C PHE A 121 -3.13 10.19 11.14
N PHE A 122 -4.44 10.40 10.95
CA PHE A 122 -5.41 10.54 12.04
C PHE A 122 -5.00 11.58 13.10
N GLY A 123 -4.35 12.66 12.65
CA GLY A 123 -3.85 13.75 13.49
C GLY A 123 -2.45 13.54 14.09
N TYR A 124 -1.72 12.50 13.68
CA TYR A 124 -0.36 12.21 14.14
C TYR A 124 0.61 12.04 12.97
N ASN A 125 1.92 12.03 13.26
CA ASN A 125 2.90 11.68 12.26
C ASN A 125 3.02 10.15 12.16
N LEU A 126 2.78 9.62 10.96
CA LEU A 126 3.17 8.25 10.63
C LEU A 126 4.56 8.27 10.02
N ILE A 127 5.50 7.57 10.66
CA ILE A 127 6.85 7.37 10.16
C ILE A 127 7.02 5.89 9.81
N GLY A 128 7.68 5.59 8.69
CA GLY A 128 7.89 4.21 8.30
C GLY A 128 8.66 4.03 7.01
N HIS A 129 8.84 2.78 6.61
CA HIS A 129 9.51 2.43 5.36
C HIS A 129 8.98 1.08 4.85
N GLY A 130 8.79 0.99 3.53
CA GLY A 130 8.47 -0.26 2.85
C GLY A 130 9.71 -0.92 2.26
N GLY A 131 9.67 -2.20 1.97
CA GLY A 131 10.77 -2.91 1.32
C GLY A 131 10.25 -3.93 0.32
N SER A 132 10.98 -4.11 -0.78
CA SER A 132 10.68 -5.15 -1.76
C SER A 132 11.96 -5.56 -2.48
N VAL A 133 12.20 -6.86 -2.55
CA VAL A 133 13.31 -7.47 -3.30
C VAL A 133 12.80 -8.53 -4.27
N LEU A 134 11.62 -8.29 -4.87
CA LEU A 134 10.86 -9.19 -5.74
C LEU A 134 10.30 -10.44 -5.04
N VAL A 135 11.15 -11.18 -4.32
CA VAL A 135 10.85 -12.47 -3.71
C VAL A 135 10.33 -12.36 -2.28
N SER A 136 10.40 -11.16 -1.69
CA SER A 136 9.86 -10.83 -0.37
C SER A 136 9.58 -9.34 -0.26
N THR A 137 8.65 -8.99 0.61
CA THR A 137 8.25 -7.61 0.91
C THR A 137 8.22 -7.37 2.41
N ALA A 138 8.46 -6.13 2.81
CA ALA A 138 8.48 -5.70 4.21
C ALA A 138 7.79 -4.34 4.38
N TYR A 139 7.31 -4.09 5.59
CA TYR A 139 6.86 -2.78 6.02
C TYR A 139 7.14 -2.61 7.51
N MET A 140 7.68 -1.46 7.88
CA MET A 140 7.66 -0.98 9.27
C MET A 140 7.00 0.39 9.29
N GLY A 141 6.14 0.62 10.28
CA GLY A 141 5.47 1.91 10.47
C GLY A 141 5.16 2.15 11.94
N PHE A 142 5.29 3.38 12.40
CA PHE A 142 5.11 3.74 13.80
C PHE A 142 4.65 5.18 13.99
N VAL A 143 4.01 5.43 15.13
CA VAL A 143 3.49 6.73 15.57
C VAL A 143 4.13 7.02 16.93
N PRO A 144 5.28 7.70 16.98
CA PRO A 144 6.02 7.96 18.22
C PRO A 144 5.16 8.63 19.29
N GLU A 145 4.31 9.58 18.90
CA GLU A 145 3.42 10.34 19.79
C GLU A 145 2.43 9.46 20.56
N LYS A 146 2.25 8.21 20.11
CA LYS A 146 1.36 7.22 20.73
C LYS A 146 2.08 5.99 21.24
N GLY A 147 3.39 5.89 21.06
CA GLY A 147 4.14 4.73 21.51
C GLY A 147 3.78 3.43 20.79
N ILE A 148 3.19 3.51 19.58
CA ILE A 148 2.74 2.33 18.82
C ILE A 148 3.52 2.16 17.52
N GLY A 149 3.70 0.92 17.11
CA GLY A 149 4.34 0.55 15.87
C GLY A 149 3.91 -0.82 15.37
N VAL A 150 4.11 -1.06 14.09
CA VAL A 150 3.80 -2.32 13.41
C VAL A 150 4.95 -2.70 12.49
N VAL A 151 5.23 -3.99 12.42
CA VAL A 151 6.11 -4.59 11.43
C VAL A 151 5.37 -5.72 10.73
N ILE A 152 5.42 -5.74 9.41
CA ILE A 152 4.82 -6.77 8.58
C ILE A 152 5.85 -7.25 7.57
N LEU A 153 6.04 -8.55 7.50
CA LEU A 153 6.93 -9.21 6.55
C LEU A 153 6.13 -10.24 5.75
N ALA A 154 6.42 -10.37 4.46
CA ALA A 154 5.84 -11.40 3.62
C ALA A 154 6.90 -11.95 2.66
N ASN A 155 6.85 -13.25 2.40
CA ASN A 155 7.77 -14.00 1.56
C ASN A 155 7.32 -14.05 0.09
N GLY A 156 6.74 -12.96 -0.42
CA GLY A 156 6.37 -12.78 -1.82
C GLY A 156 5.66 -11.44 -2.05
N SER A 157 5.68 -10.96 -3.30
CA SER A 157 5.12 -9.65 -3.67
C SER A 157 3.67 -9.75 -4.16
N GLY A 158 2.73 -10.03 -3.26
CA GLY A 158 1.31 -10.21 -3.60
C GLY A 158 0.41 -9.01 -3.27
N TYR A 159 0.65 -8.32 -2.15
CA TYR A 159 -0.18 -7.23 -1.66
C TYR A 159 0.67 -6.15 -0.99
N PRO A 160 0.36 -4.84 -1.12
CA PRO A 160 1.12 -3.78 -0.45
C PRO A 160 1.03 -3.88 1.08
N LEU A 161 2.12 -4.26 1.74
CA LEU A 161 2.14 -4.46 3.20
C LEU A 161 1.91 -3.18 4.00
N SER A 162 2.22 -2.01 3.41
CA SER A 162 1.89 -0.72 4.03
C SER A 162 0.40 -0.55 4.26
N TYR A 163 -0.48 -1.14 3.43
CA TYR A 163 -1.93 -1.05 3.65
C TYR A 163 -2.35 -1.86 4.87
N ILE A 164 -1.80 -3.07 5.05
CA ILE A 164 -2.06 -3.87 6.26
C ILE A 164 -1.49 -3.15 7.50
N GLY A 165 -0.31 -2.54 7.37
CA GLY A 165 0.33 -1.81 8.45
C GLY A 165 -0.47 -0.58 8.89
N GLU A 166 -0.87 0.26 7.93
CA GLU A 166 -1.70 1.43 8.21
C GLU A 166 -3.09 1.05 8.75
N TYR A 167 -3.70 -0.04 8.26
CA TYR A 167 -4.95 -0.59 8.80
C TYR A 167 -4.79 -1.01 10.27
N THR A 168 -3.72 -1.73 10.58
CA THR A 168 -3.40 -2.15 11.95
C THR A 168 -3.16 -0.95 12.87
N LEU A 169 -2.42 0.05 12.39
CA LEU A 169 -2.17 1.28 13.16
C LEU A 169 -3.46 2.08 13.38
N ALA A 170 -4.39 2.14 12.42
CA ALA A 170 -5.69 2.78 12.60
C ALA A 170 -6.47 2.10 13.74
N LEU A 171 -6.51 0.76 13.76
CA LEU A 171 -7.14 0.00 14.85
C LEU A 171 -6.47 0.28 16.21
N LEU A 172 -5.13 0.30 16.27
CA LEU A 172 -4.39 0.61 17.51
C LEU A 172 -4.64 2.05 18.01
N LEU A 173 -4.98 2.98 17.10
CA LEU A 173 -5.39 4.35 17.43
C LEU A 173 -6.88 4.46 17.82
N GLY A 174 -7.64 3.36 17.79
CA GLY A 174 -9.08 3.37 18.01
C GLY A 174 -9.86 4.09 16.90
N LYS A 175 -9.32 4.09 15.68
CA LYS A 175 -9.94 4.70 14.49
C LYS A 175 -10.57 3.61 13.62
N ASP A 176 -11.59 4.00 12.87
CA ASP A 176 -12.16 3.12 11.84
C ASP A 176 -11.17 3.04 10.66
N PRO A 177 -10.59 1.87 10.38
CA PRO A 177 -9.67 1.71 9.26
C PRO A 177 -10.35 1.89 7.90
N MET A 178 -11.68 1.87 7.83
CA MET A 178 -12.42 2.20 6.61
C MET A 178 -12.31 3.69 6.24
N GLU A 179 -11.93 4.54 7.20
CA GLU A 179 -11.59 5.95 6.93
C GLU A 179 -10.26 6.09 6.15
N LEU A 180 -9.44 5.03 6.07
CA LEU A 180 -8.21 5.09 5.29
C LEU A 180 -8.53 5.36 3.81
N PRO A 181 -7.92 6.37 3.18
CA PRO A 181 -8.24 6.77 1.81
C PRO A 181 -8.10 5.63 0.80
N VAL A 182 -7.11 4.76 0.97
CA VAL A 182 -6.88 3.63 0.07
C VAL A 182 -7.98 2.56 0.20
N VAL A 183 -8.43 2.27 1.42
CA VAL A 183 -9.46 1.27 1.69
C VAL A 183 -10.78 1.77 1.13
N ARG A 184 -11.14 3.02 1.47
CA ARG A 184 -12.32 3.70 0.95
C ARG A 184 -12.34 3.77 -0.57
N TYR A 185 -11.20 4.11 -1.18
CA TYR A 185 -11.09 4.15 -2.64
C TYR A 185 -11.34 2.76 -3.24
N GLY A 186 -10.72 1.72 -2.68
CA GLY A 186 -10.91 0.34 -3.11
C GLY A 186 -12.38 -0.09 -3.06
N GLU A 187 -13.06 0.18 -1.95
CA GLU A 187 -14.49 -0.08 -1.72
C GLU A 187 -15.36 0.63 -2.74
N VAL A 188 -15.10 1.92 -3.02
CA VAL A 188 -15.84 2.67 -4.04
C VAL A 188 -15.66 2.01 -5.40
N LEU A 189 -14.43 1.65 -5.80
CA LEU A 189 -14.24 0.97 -7.08
C LEU A 189 -14.97 -0.38 -7.15
N ASP A 190 -14.99 -1.14 -6.05
CA ASP A 190 -15.69 -2.43 -5.98
C ASP A 190 -17.22 -2.25 -6.02
N GLU A 191 -17.76 -1.20 -5.38
CA GLU A 191 -19.18 -0.82 -5.48
C GLU A 191 -19.55 -0.44 -6.92
N LEU A 192 -18.69 0.28 -7.64
CA LEU A 192 -18.97 0.73 -8.99
C LEU A 192 -18.78 -0.38 -10.05
N ALA A 193 -17.95 -1.37 -9.79
CA ALA A 193 -17.74 -2.50 -10.71
C ALA A 193 -19.00 -3.38 -10.85
N GLY A 194 -19.29 -3.83 -12.07
CA GLY A 194 -20.48 -4.63 -12.36
C GLY A 194 -20.95 -4.56 -13.81
N VAL A 195 -22.11 -5.17 -14.07
CA VAL A 195 -22.76 -5.17 -15.40
C VAL A 195 -23.79 -4.05 -15.43
N TYR A 196 -23.76 -3.25 -16.49
CA TYR A 196 -24.64 -2.10 -16.71
C TYR A 196 -25.39 -2.21 -18.03
N GLU A 197 -26.66 -1.79 -18.02
CA GLU A 197 -27.55 -1.85 -19.19
C GLU A 197 -28.30 -0.55 -19.42
N THR A 198 -28.46 -0.17 -20.68
CA THR A 198 -29.41 0.88 -21.08
C THR A 198 -30.86 0.39 -20.96
N TYR A 199 -31.82 1.30 -21.15
CA TYR A 199 -33.24 0.97 -21.16
C TYR A 199 -33.55 -0.22 -22.11
N LYS A 200 -34.27 -1.21 -21.59
CA LYS A 200 -34.62 -2.47 -22.26
C LYS A 200 -33.40 -3.31 -22.73
N GLY A 201 -32.21 -3.09 -22.17
CA GLY A 201 -31.03 -3.90 -22.47
C GLY A 201 -30.47 -3.71 -23.88
N THR A 202 -30.75 -2.59 -24.54
CA THR A 202 -30.30 -2.31 -25.92
C THR A 202 -28.78 -2.23 -26.05
N MET A 203 -28.10 -1.91 -24.96
CA MET A 203 -26.65 -1.92 -24.83
C MET A 203 -26.29 -2.44 -23.44
N ARG A 204 -25.31 -3.35 -23.39
CA ARG A 204 -24.73 -3.88 -22.17
C ARG A 204 -23.23 -3.59 -22.15
N VAL A 205 -22.72 -3.18 -21.00
CA VAL A 205 -21.28 -3.02 -20.75
C VAL A 205 -20.92 -3.63 -19.41
N THR A 206 -19.67 -4.00 -19.25
CA THR A 206 -19.11 -4.47 -17.99
C THR A 206 -18.12 -3.42 -17.49
N VAL A 207 -18.28 -2.96 -16.27
CA VAL A 207 -17.31 -2.09 -15.59
C VAL A 207 -16.42 -2.95 -14.72
N THR A 208 -15.16 -3.14 -15.09
CA THR A 208 -14.19 -3.96 -14.35
C THR A 208 -13.20 -3.09 -13.58
N LYS A 209 -12.76 -3.58 -12.41
CA LYS A 209 -11.62 -3.02 -11.67
C LYS A 209 -10.33 -3.66 -12.14
N ARG A 210 -9.35 -2.83 -12.52
CA ARG A 210 -7.99 -3.26 -12.91
C ARG A 210 -6.98 -2.41 -12.15
N GLY A 211 -6.43 -2.97 -11.08
CA GLY A 211 -5.59 -2.23 -10.15
C GLY A 211 -6.36 -1.06 -9.53
N SER A 212 -5.87 0.17 -9.74
CA SER A 212 -6.45 1.40 -9.19
C SER A 212 -7.41 2.12 -10.14
N LEU A 213 -7.84 1.49 -11.24
CA LEU A 213 -8.75 2.09 -12.23
C LEU A 213 -9.97 1.22 -12.47
N LEU A 214 -11.06 1.87 -12.91
CA LEU A 214 -12.18 1.19 -13.54
C LEU A 214 -12.01 1.21 -15.06
N GLN A 215 -12.59 0.22 -15.74
CA GLN A 215 -12.60 0.14 -17.20
C GLN A 215 -14.01 -0.23 -17.66
N ILE A 216 -14.53 0.48 -18.67
CA ILE A 216 -15.73 0.05 -19.38
C ILE A 216 -15.28 -0.92 -20.46
N GLU A 217 -15.77 -2.15 -20.39
CA GLU A 217 -15.54 -3.22 -21.35
C GLU A 217 -16.87 -3.51 -22.08
N ARG A 218 -16.83 -3.50 -23.41
CA ARG A 218 -17.92 -3.96 -24.26
C ARG A 218 -17.36 -4.95 -25.27
N LYS A 219 -17.89 -6.17 -25.24
CA LYS A 219 -17.52 -7.22 -26.20
C LYS A 219 -18.78 -7.75 -26.86
N ASP A 220 -18.81 -7.68 -28.18
CA ASP A 220 -19.81 -8.35 -29.00
C ASP A 220 -19.12 -9.31 -29.98
N LYS A 221 -19.90 -9.95 -30.86
CA LYS A 221 -19.38 -10.94 -31.82
C LYS A 221 -18.34 -10.35 -32.79
N TYR A 222 -18.35 -9.04 -33.02
CA TYR A 222 -17.60 -8.36 -34.07
C TYR A 222 -16.58 -7.36 -33.52
N THR A 223 -16.82 -6.79 -32.35
CA THR A 223 -16.00 -5.72 -31.77
C THR A 223 -15.73 -5.92 -30.29
N GLU A 224 -14.55 -5.48 -29.87
CA GLU A 224 -14.15 -5.38 -28.47
C GLU A 224 -13.69 -3.95 -28.21
N PHE A 225 -14.24 -3.35 -27.17
CA PHE A 225 -13.97 -1.98 -26.77
C PHE A 225 -13.66 -1.96 -25.28
N THR A 226 -12.50 -1.41 -24.93
CA THR A 226 -12.08 -1.20 -23.55
C THR A 226 -11.67 0.24 -23.37
N MET A 227 -12.21 0.88 -22.35
CA MET A 227 -11.95 2.28 -22.07
C MET A 227 -11.66 2.49 -20.58
N PRO A 228 -10.45 2.94 -20.22
CA PRO A 228 -10.13 3.24 -18.83
C PRO A 228 -10.89 4.49 -18.37
N LEU A 229 -11.31 4.46 -17.11
CA LEU A 229 -11.94 5.58 -16.41
C LEU A 229 -10.93 6.16 -15.42
N ILE A 230 -10.51 7.41 -15.68
CA ILE A 230 -9.58 8.14 -14.83
C ILE A 230 -10.38 8.84 -13.74
N PRO A 231 -10.15 8.56 -12.44
CA PRO A 231 -10.92 9.15 -11.36
C PRO A 231 -10.67 10.66 -11.25
N VAL A 232 -11.73 11.42 -10.96
CA VAL A 232 -11.69 12.88 -10.73
C VAL A 232 -12.14 13.21 -9.31
N ASP A 233 -13.32 12.71 -8.93
CA ASP A 233 -13.87 12.84 -7.58
C ASP A 233 -14.61 11.57 -7.20
N ILE A 234 -14.24 10.98 -6.07
CA ILE A 234 -14.86 9.77 -5.55
C ILE A 234 -15.47 9.94 -4.16
N GLU A 235 -15.52 11.16 -3.63
CA GLU A 235 -16.05 11.45 -2.29
C GLU A 235 -17.54 11.88 -2.37
N GLY A 236 -17.95 12.58 -3.43
CA GLY A 236 -19.32 13.08 -3.61
C GLY A 236 -20.41 12.01 -3.78
N LYS A 237 -21.69 12.43 -3.75
CA LYS A 237 -22.83 11.55 -4.08
C LYS A 237 -22.76 11.04 -5.53
N VAL A 238 -22.20 11.87 -6.40
CA VAL A 238 -21.84 11.51 -7.77
C VAL A 238 -20.34 11.24 -7.79
N LYS A 239 -19.95 10.06 -8.27
CA LYS A 239 -18.54 9.71 -8.47
C LYS A 239 -18.18 10.06 -9.91
N VAL A 240 -17.20 10.93 -10.08
CA VAL A 240 -16.83 11.51 -11.38
C VAL A 240 -15.52 10.91 -11.86
N PHE A 241 -15.53 10.46 -13.11
CA PHE A 241 -14.40 9.95 -13.86
C PHE A 241 -14.31 10.64 -15.22
N HIS A 242 -13.13 10.56 -15.84
CA HIS A 242 -12.95 10.88 -17.24
C HIS A 242 -12.65 9.60 -18.02
N ALA A 243 -13.47 9.33 -19.03
CA ALA A 243 -13.07 8.53 -20.16
C ALA A 243 -12.19 9.35 -21.10
N ILE A 244 -11.19 8.73 -21.71
CA ILE A 244 -10.41 9.35 -22.79
C ILE A 244 -10.90 8.75 -24.11
N SER A 245 -11.45 9.60 -24.98
CA SER A 245 -11.91 9.22 -26.31
C SER A 245 -11.30 10.17 -27.32
N MET A 246 -10.44 9.64 -28.21
CA MET A 246 -9.61 10.44 -29.12
C MET A 246 -8.81 11.51 -28.35
N ASP A 247 -9.05 12.79 -28.61
CA ASP A 247 -8.43 13.95 -27.93
C ASP A 247 -9.33 14.58 -26.86
N MET A 248 -10.47 13.95 -26.54
CA MET A 248 -11.45 14.48 -25.60
C MET A 248 -11.43 13.74 -24.25
N LYS A 249 -11.57 14.52 -23.18
CA LYS A 249 -11.97 14.01 -21.86
C LYS A 249 -13.49 14.00 -21.80
N VAL A 250 -14.08 12.81 -21.69
CA VAL A 250 -15.52 12.63 -21.60
C VAL A 250 -15.90 12.41 -20.13
N PRO A 251 -16.65 13.34 -19.50
CA PRO A 251 -17.18 13.13 -18.16
C PRO A 251 -17.98 11.83 -18.10
N THR A 252 -17.70 11.04 -17.08
CA THR A 252 -18.34 9.75 -16.83
C THR A 252 -18.72 9.72 -15.37
N GLU A 253 -20.01 9.58 -15.09
CA GLU A 253 -20.55 9.75 -13.74
C GLU A 253 -21.21 8.48 -13.26
N PHE A 254 -20.95 8.11 -12.01
CA PHE A 254 -21.73 7.11 -11.30
C PHE A 254 -22.64 7.80 -10.30
N ILE A 255 -23.95 7.59 -10.44
CA ILE A 255 -24.99 8.26 -9.67
C ILE A 255 -25.81 7.20 -8.94
N LYS A 256 -25.85 7.31 -7.61
CA LYS A 256 -26.71 6.47 -6.77
C LYS A 256 -28.07 7.17 -6.57
N GLU A 257 -29.13 6.57 -7.08
CA GLU A 257 -30.51 7.01 -6.92
C GLU A 257 -31.26 5.91 -6.17
N ASP A 258 -31.63 6.15 -4.91
CA ASP A 258 -32.19 5.15 -3.99
C ASP A 258 -31.34 3.88 -3.88
N LYS A 259 -31.86 2.74 -4.35
CA LYS A 259 -31.20 1.43 -4.37
C LYS A 259 -30.47 1.15 -5.69
N ASP A 260 -30.65 2.01 -6.68
CA ASP A 260 -30.13 1.83 -8.03
C ASP A 260 -28.83 2.62 -8.20
N LEU A 261 -27.92 2.04 -8.98
CA LEU A 261 -26.67 2.69 -9.38
C LEU A 261 -26.67 2.87 -10.89
N PHE A 262 -26.46 4.09 -11.34
CA PHE A 262 -26.44 4.47 -12.74
C PHE A 262 -25.05 4.90 -13.17
N LEU A 263 -24.69 4.57 -14.40
CA LEU A 263 -23.53 5.06 -15.13
C LEU A 263 -24.03 6.00 -16.23
N ILE A 264 -23.58 7.25 -16.20
CA ILE A 264 -23.77 8.22 -17.28
C ILE A 264 -22.48 8.29 -18.07
N TYR A 265 -22.55 7.97 -19.36
CA TYR A 265 -21.41 8.04 -20.28
C TYR A 265 -21.89 8.53 -21.64
N GLU A 266 -21.34 9.65 -22.10
CA GLU A 266 -21.82 10.39 -23.28
C GLU A 266 -23.34 10.61 -23.22
N ARG A 267 -24.09 10.02 -24.17
CA ARG A 267 -25.55 10.10 -24.30
C ARG A 267 -26.29 8.96 -23.59
N TYR A 268 -25.58 8.08 -22.90
CA TYR A 268 -26.15 6.86 -22.34
C TYR A 268 -26.32 6.97 -20.82
N LYS A 269 -27.51 6.64 -20.32
CA LYS A 269 -27.77 6.29 -18.92
C LYS A 269 -27.92 4.77 -18.83
N LEU A 270 -27.00 4.13 -18.12
CA LEU A 270 -27.00 2.69 -17.92
C LEU A 270 -27.26 2.37 -16.45
N LYS A 271 -28.13 1.42 -16.15
CA LYS A 271 -28.42 0.95 -14.79
C LYS A 271 -27.56 -0.27 -14.49
N LYS A 272 -26.97 -0.35 -13.30
CA LYS A 272 -26.31 -1.56 -12.81
C LYS A 272 -27.35 -2.67 -12.61
N VAL A 273 -27.14 -3.80 -13.27
CA VAL A 273 -28.06 -4.96 -13.26
C VAL A 273 -27.43 -6.20 -12.61
N GLY A 274 -26.11 -6.23 -12.40
CA GLY A 274 -25.44 -7.39 -11.84
C GLY A 274 -24.02 -7.09 -11.35
N LYS A 275 -23.46 -8.05 -10.61
CA LYS A 275 -22.02 -8.12 -10.30
C LYS A 275 -21.29 -8.84 -11.45
N ILE A 276 -19.96 -8.68 -11.49
CA ILE A 276 -19.08 -9.46 -12.39
C ILE A 276 -18.95 -10.88 -11.85
#